data_AF-A0A6L2KHK9-F1
#
_entry.id   AF-A0A6L2KHK9-F1
#
_cell.length_a   1.000
_cell.length_b   1.000
_cell.length_c   1.000
_cell.angle_alpha   90.00
_cell.angle_beta   90.00
_cell.angle_gamma   90.00
#
_symmetry.space_group_name_H-M   'P 1'
#
loop_
_entity.id
_entity.type
_entity.pdbx_description
1 polymer ?
#
loop_
_entity_poly.entity_id
_entity_poly.type
_entity_poly.pdbx_seq_one_letter_code
_entity_poly.pdbx_strand_id
1 'polypeptide(L)'
;MDRLISLEPSNVVTIRVEPGEKCYGKLTLRNVMYTMPVAFRLQPVNKVRYTVKPQTGIISPLTTVTVEISYDLPPNSTLPESYPYCDDSFLLHSVVVPGAAVKTTSMNDSVPSDWFTTRKKQVFVDSGIKVMFVGSMVISKLVSSGLIDEIRDVLEKSDPSWKLIDSVDFEGRTLLHLAIAQSRADLVQVLLDFKPDIEARSTQSNRTRLGPTPLEAAVALGESLIVELLLANQANTERVDPSTWGPIHLASGGGHVDILKLLLVKGVNVDSVTKDGNTALHLAVEERRRDCARLLLTSGARTDIRNLNGDETPLHIAASLGDENMVKLLVQKGANKNIRSRSRKTAYDVAAEHGHTRLLNTLGLTDTFLIAVTKGDIRTINKILESGININCQDQHGWTVLHRASFKGRADVVKIFIKKGVDIEARDEEGYTALHCGVESGSIDVVELLVKKGADVEARTNKGATAMQIAESLMYTGISRLLAYGGIKDDERTFSSKSSSRYGSENGSTKKRSTRARAMRGSFDQSAAALAVN
;
A
#
# COMPACT_ATOMS: atom_id res chain seq x y z
N MET A 1 -57.90 32.54 14.91
CA MET A 1 -56.71 32.15 15.70
C MET A 1 -56.89 30.67 15.94
N ASP A 2 -56.29 29.85 15.08
CA ASP A 2 -56.70 28.44 14.99
C ASP A 2 -55.91 27.55 15.98
N ARG A 3 -54.91 28.12 16.66
CA ARG A 3 -54.09 27.46 17.68
C ARG A 3 -53.81 28.41 18.85
N LEU A 4 -54.13 27.98 20.08
CA LEU A 4 -53.78 28.70 21.31
C LEU A 4 -52.33 28.42 21.74
N ILE A 5 -51.79 27.29 21.31
CA ILE A 5 -50.45 26.81 21.63
C ILE A 5 -49.72 26.55 20.31
N SER A 6 -48.51 27.10 20.16
CA SER A 6 -47.60 26.73 19.07
C SER A 6 -46.60 25.70 19.59
N LEU A 7 -46.27 24.72 18.72
CA LEU A 7 -45.28 23.70 18.99
C LEU A 7 -43.93 24.16 18.44
N GLU A 8 -42.91 24.19 19.29
CA GLU A 8 -41.53 24.50 18.87
C GLU A 8 -40.67 23.25 19.12
N PRO A 9 -39.72 22.90 18.22
CA PRO A 9 -39.42 23.53 16.93
C PRO A 9 -40.34 23.08 15.77
N SER A 10 -41.05 21.95 15.88
CA SER A 10 -41.96 21.46 14.83
C SER A 10 -43.10 20.62 15.42
N ASN A 11 -44.06 20.19 14.59
CA ASN A 11 -45.13 19.26 15.00
C ASN A 11 -44.63 17.80 15.16
N VAL A 12 -43.33 17.54 14.98
CA VAL A 12 -42.73 16.20 15.12
C VAL A 12 -41.95 16.15 16.43
N VAL A 13 -42.25 15.17 17.27
CA VAL A 13 -41.52 14.84 18.49
C VAL A 13 -40.44 13.83 18.14
N THR A 14 -39.17 14.19 18.33
CA THR A 14 -38.05 13.27 18.24
C THR A 14 -37.89 12.52 19.56
N ILE A 15 -37.99 11.19 19.50
CA ILE A 15 -37.78 10.32 20.67
C ILE A 15 -36.45 9.61 20.50
N ARG A 16 -35.55 9.79 21.47
CA ARG A 16 -34.25 9.14 21.48
C ARG A 16 -34.39 7.66 21.83
N VAL A 17 -33.84 6.79 21.00
CA VAL A 17 -33.81 5.33 21.20
C VAL A 17 -32.37 4.86 21.27
N GLU A 18 -31.89 4.55 22.47
CA GLU A 18 -30.56 3.99 22.72
C GLU A 18 -30.66 2.68 23.50
N PRO A 19 -29.78 1.70 23.26
CA PRO A 19 -29.82 0.43 23.96
C PRO A 19 -29.52 0.62 25.45
N GLY A 20 -30.45 0.20 26.31
CA GLY A 20 -30.30 0.24 27.76
C GLY A 20 -30.62 1.57 28.43
N GLU A 21 -30.95 2.61 27.66
CA GLU A 21 -31.45 3.88 28.19
C GLU A 21 -32.97 3.99 28.07
N LYS A 22 -33.57 4.83 28.91
CA LYS A 22 -35.00 5.15 28.78
C LYS A 22 -35.20 5.95 27.50
N CYS A 23 -36.12 5.52 26.65
CA CYS A 23 -36.45 6.27 25.44
C CYS A 23 -37.27 7.50 25.83
N TYR A 24 -36.77 8.70 25.55
CA TYR A 24 -37.50 9.94 25.81
C TYR A 24 -37.29 10.97 24.70
N GLY A 25 -38.29 11.81 24.54
CA GLY A 25 -38.29 13.00 23.67
C GLY A 25 -38.79 14.21 24.44
N LYS A 26 -38.42 15.40 23.97
CA LYS A 26 -38.86 16.67 24.55
C LYS A 26 -39.68 17.45 23.54
N LEU A 27 -40.79 18.02 23.99
CA LEU A 27 -41.67 18.87 23.19
C LEU A 27 -41.87 20.20 23.92
N THR A 28 -41.61 21.32 23.25
CA THR A 28 -41.88 22.64 23.83
C THR A 28 -43.22 23.18 23.36
N LEU A 29 -44.09 23.48 24.32
CA LEU A 29 -45.39 24.10 24.12
C LEU A 29 -45.26 25.59 24.43
N ARG A 30 -45.58 26.45 23.46
CA ARG A 30 -45.54 27.91 23.63
C ARG A 30 -46.94 28.50 23.63
N ASN A 31 -47.24 29.35 24.60
CA ASN A 31 -48.49 30.11 24.61
C ASN A 31 -48.39 31.29 23.64
N VAL A 32 -49.31 31.33 22.66
CA VAL A 32 -49.38 32.39 21.63
C VAL A 32 -50.16 33.62 22.14
N MET A 33 -50.92 33.47 23.23
CA MET A 33 -51.74 34.55 23.80
C MET A 33 -50.87 35.56 24.56
N TYR A 34 -51.08 36.85 24.27
CA TYR A 34 -50.36 37.96 24.89
C TYR A 34 -50.79 38.27 26.32
N THR A 35 -52.08 38.06 26.63
CA THR A 35 -52.69 38.58 27.87
C THR A 35 -53.31 37.50 28.74
N MET A 36 -53.49 36.27 28.22
CA MET A 36 -54.24 35.22 28.91
C MET A 36 -53.43 33.93 29.06
N PRO A 37 -53.43 33.28 30.24
CA PRO A 37 -52.81 31.98 30.40
C PRO A 37 -53.70 30.88 29.78
N VAL A 38 -53.05 29.84 29.28
CA VAL A 38 -53.68 28.72 28.58
C VAL A 38 -53.40 27.43 29.36
N ALA A 39 -54.45 26.68 29.69
CA ALA A 39 -54.31 25.34 30.22
C ALA A 39 -54.20 24.33 29.08
N PHE A 40 -53.30 23.36 29.22
CA PHE A 40 -53.11 22.29 28.24
C PHE A 40 -53.28 20.91 28.87
N ARG A 41 -53.70 19.95 28.04
CA ARG A 41 -53.72 18.53 28.35
C ARG A 41 -53.25 17.75 27.12
N LEU A 42 -52.10 17.09 27.26
CA LEU A 42 -51.53 16.25 26.22
C LEU A 42 -51.86 14.78 26.50
N GLN A 43 -52.54 14.11 25.58
CA GLN A 43 -52.88 12.69 25.72
C GLN A 43 -52.40 11.89 24.51
N PRO A 44 -51.58 10.84 24.71
CA PRO A 44 -51.31 9.88 23.66
C PRO A 44 -52.59 9.08 23.36
N VAL A 45 -52.85 8.81 22.08
CA VAL A 45 -53.91 7.88 21.69
C VAL A 45 -53.63 6.48 22.24
N ASN A 46 -52.36 6.06 22.23
CA ASN A 46 -51.91 4.78 22.76
C ASN A 46 -51.25 4.93 24.14
N LYS A 47 -52.07 4.88 25.21
CA LYS A 47 -51.61 5.10 26.59
C LYS A 47 -50.72 3.99 27.15
N VAL A 48 -50.65 2.84 26.49
CA VAL A 48 -49.85 1.69 26.95
C VAL A 48 -48.37 1.89 26.61
N ARG A 49 -48.08 2.61 25.53
CA ARG A 49 -46.72 2.77 24.98
C ARG A 49 -46.05 4.09 25.33
N TYR A 50 -46.83 5.11 25.68
CA TYR A 50 -46.33 6.46 25.91
C TYR A 50 -46.72 6.98 27.29
N THR A 51 -45.72 7.53 27.97
CA THR A 51 -45.88 8.23 29.24
C THR A 51 -45.47 9.69 29.06
N VAL A 52 -46.34 10.62 29.48
CA VAL A 52 -46.16 12.07 29.26
C VAL A 52 -46.06 12.78 30.60
N LYS A 53 -45.00 13.59 30.79
CA LYS A 53 -44.75 14.35 32.01
C LYS A 53 -44.31 15.79 31.68
N PRO A 54 -45.03 16.83 32.13
CA PRO A 54 -46.36 16.80 32.76
C PRO A 54 -47.49 16.54 31.73
N GLN A 55 -48.51 15.78 32.13
CA GLN A 55 -49.67 15.49 31.27
C GLN A 55 -50.61 16.71 31.12
N THR A 56 -50.68 17.54 32.15
CA THR A 56 -51.49 18.77 32.20
C THR A 56 -50.68 19.89 32.82
N GLY A 57 -50.97 21.13 32.44
CA GLY A 57 -50.38 22.29 33.08
C GLY A 57 -51.00 23.60 32.60
N ILE A 58 -50.55 24.70 33.17
CA ILE A 58 -50.96 26.06 32.81
C ILE A 58 -49.73 26.80 32.30
N ILE A 59 -49.84 27.42 31.12
CA ILE A 59 -48.77 28.18 30.49
C ILE A 59 -49.11 29.67 30.60
N SER A 60 -48.23 30.45 31.24
CA SER A 60 -48.36 31.91 31.31
C SER A 60 -48.30 32.55 29.92
N PRO A 61 -48.85 33.77 29.74
CA PRO A 61 -48.78 34.47 28.46
C PRO A 61 -47.34 34.59 27.93
N LEU A 62 -47.14 34.28 26.65
CA LEU A 62 -45.84 34.30 25.96
C LEU A 62 -44.73 33.40 26.57
N THR A 63 -45.06 32.50 27.49
CA THR A 63 -44.08 31.55 28.07
C THR A 63 -44.12 30.19 27.40
N THR A 64 -43.09 29.39 27.65
CA THR A 64 -42.95 28.03 27.15
C THR A 64 -42.93 27.01 28.29
N VAL A 65 -43.43 25.81 28.02
CA VAL A 65 -43.34 24.66 28.92
C VAL A 65 -42.81 23.48 28.13
N THR A 66 -41.77 22.83 28.67
CA THR A 66 -41.22 21.58 28.13
C THR A 66 -41.99 20.39 28.67
N VAL A 67 -42.46 19.53 27.79
CA VAL A 67 -43.09 18.25 28.12
C VAL A 67 -42.16 17.13 27.70
N GLU A 68 -41.91 16.20 28.61
CA GLU A 68 -41.15 14.99 28.35
C GLU A 68 -42.10 13.85 27.98
N ILE A 69 -41.85 13.22 26.83
CA ILE A 69 -42.59 12.07 26.32
C ILE A 69 -41.65 10.88 26.37
N SER A 70 -41.91 9.92 27.24
CA SER A 70 -41.19 8.65 27.31
C SER A 70 -41.93 7.56 26.56
N TYR A 71 -41.18 6.73 25.83
CA TYR A 71 -41.68 5.58 25.09
C TYR A 71 -41.23 4.29 25.77
N ASP A 72 -42.19 3.42 26.05
CA ASP A 72 -41.93 2.13 26.67
C ASP A 72 -41.77 1.06 25.57
N LEU A 73 -40.52 0.62 25.37
CA LEU A 73 -40.18 -0.43 24.40
C LEU A 73 -40.82 -1.78 24.81
N PRO A 74 -41.35 -2.56 23.85
CA PRO A 74 -41.81 -3.92 24.12
C PRO A 74 -40.69 -4.77 24.76
N PRO A 75 -40.99 -5.59 25.79
CA PRO A 75 -40.00 -6.45 26.42
C PRO A 75 -39.43 -7.41 25.36
N ASN A 76 -38.09 -7.43 25.24
CA ASN A 76 -37.28 -8.19 24.26
C ASN A 76 -37.06 -7.54 22.88
N SER A 77 -37.49 -6.29 22.66
CA SER A 77 -37.21 -5.57 21.41
C SER A 77 -36.22 -4.42 21.63
N THR A 78 -35.24 -4.29 20.73
CA THR A 78 -34.28 -3.17 20.69
C THR A 78 -34.71 -2.04 19.76
N LEU A 79 -35.82 -2.23 19.04
CA LEU A 79 -36.35 -1.31 18.04
C LEU A 79 -37.88 -1.15 18.22
N PRO A 80 -38.42 0.05 17.93
CA PRO A 80 -39.87 0.24 17.82
C PRO A 80 -40.49 -0.60 16.70
N GLU A 81 -41.79 -0.91 16.81
CA GLU A 81 -42.55 -1.70 15.80
C GLU A 81 -42.62 -1.01 14.43
N SER A 82 -42.58 0.32 14.40
CA SER A 82 -42.49 1.15 13.19
C SER A 82 -41.42 2.22 13.38
N TYR A 83 -40.54 2.35 12.38
CA TYR A 83 -39.47 3.35 12.34
C TYR A 83 -39.25 3.76 10.87
N PRO A 84 -38.86 5.03 10.60
CA PRO A 84 -38.57 6.12 11.54
C PRO A 84 -39.82 6.83 12.06
N TYR A 85 -40.91 6.82 11.29
CA TYR A 85 -42.18 7.42 11.67
C TYR A 85 -43.13 6.40 12.29
N CYS A 86 -43.88 6.85 13.29
CA CYS A 86 -44.98 6.09 13.87
C CYS A 86 -46.32 6.76 13.52
N ASP A 87 -47.34 5.95 13.24
CA ASP A 87 -48.72 6.42 13.05
C ASP A 87 -49.40 6.83 14.37
N ASP A 88 -48.72 6.62 15.50
CA ASP A 88 -49.18 7.04 16.82
C ASP A 88 -49.27 8.58 16.89
N SER A 89 -50.45 9.09 17.28
CA SER A 89 -50.76 10.52 17.37
C SER A 89 -51.05 10.95 18.81
N PHE A 90 -50.84 12.26 19.07
CA PHE A 90 -51.14 12.87 20.35
C PHE A 90 -52.24 13.92 20.18
N LEU A 91 -53.16 13.95 21.14
CA LEU A 91 -54.23 14.93 21.22
C LEU A 91 -53.85 15.99 22.24
N LEU A 92 -53.58 17.20 21.76
CA LEU A 92 -53.34 18.38 22.59
C LEU A 92 -54.65 19.16 22.74
N HIS A 93 -55.23 19.10 23.93
CA HIS A 93 -56.39 19.92 24.29
C HIS A 93 -55.88 21.21 24.93
N SER A 94 -56.37 22.36 24.46
CA SER A 94 -56.02 23.68 24.98
C SER A 94 -57.26 24.51 25.27
N VAL A 95 -57.22 25.22 26.40
CA VAL A 95 -58.35 26.02 26.91
C VAL A 95 -57.81 27.30 27.53
N VAL A 96 -58.43 28.44 27.22
CA VAL A 96 -58.09 29.72 27.85
C VAL A 96 -58.63 29.75 29.28
N VAL A 97 -57.80 30.14 30.24
CA VAL A 97 -58.19 30.21 31.67
C VAL A 97 -57.93 31.61 32.22
N PRO A 98 -58.88 32.55 32.11
CA PRO A 98 -58.73 33.87 32.71
C PRO A 98 -58.62 33.77 34.24
N GLY A 99 -57.57 34.36 34.83
CA GLY A 99 -57.41 34.49 36.28
C GLY A 99 -56.68 33.37 37.02
N ALA A 100 -56.14 32.36 36.33
CA ALA A 100 -55.27 31.36 36.97
C ALA A 100 -53.88 31.97 37.24
N ALA A 101 -53.53 32.13 38.52
CA ALA A 101 -52.19 32.56 38.94
C ALA A 101 -51.21 31.39 38.81
N VAL A 102 -50.24 31.50 37.90
CA VAL A 102 -49.13 30.54 37.78
C VAL A 102 -48.19 30.78 38.95
N LYS A 103 -48.33 29.99 40.02
CA LYS A 103 -47.37 30.01 41.13
C LYS A 103 -46.06 29.40 40.63
N THR A 104 -45.09 30.27 40.38
CA THR A 104 -43.69 29.91 40.21
C THR A 104 -43.27 29.01 41.36
N THR A 105 -42.58 27.90 41.06
CA THR A 105 -41.95 26.94 42.00
C THR A 105 -42.86 25.90 42.67
N SER A 106 -43.44 24.98 41.89
CA SER A 106 -43.42 23.53 42.19
C SER A 106 -44.19 22.72 41.13
N MET A 107 -43.70 21.52 40.91
CA MET A 107 -44.15 20.53 39.94
C MET A 107 -45.64 20.17 40.06
N ASN A 108 -46.30 19.97 38.92
CA ASN A 108 -47.52 19.17 38.73
C ASN A 108 -48.83 19.71 39.34
N ASP A 109 -49.26 20.93 39.03
CA ASP A 109 -50.67 21.29 39.20
C ASP A 109 -51.52 20.49 38.21
N SER A 110 -52.16 19.43 38.71
CA SER A 110 -53.12 18.63 37.97
C SER A 110 -54.33 19.49 37.63
N VAL A 111 -54.43 19.88 36.37
CA VAL A 111 -55.58 20.66 35.90
C VAL A 111 -56.83 19.77 35.94
N PRO A 112 -57.95 20.20 36.55
CA PRO A 112 -59.17 19.40 36.60
C PRO A 112 -59.63 18.98 35.21
N SER A 113 -59.98 17.70 35.04
CA SER A 113 -60.44 17.13 33.77
C SER A 113 -61.65 17.87 33.18
N ASP A 114 -62.48 18.46 34.04
CA ASP A 114 -63.72 19.13 33.69
C ASP A 114 -63.50 20.38 32.84
N TRP A 115 -62.32 21.01 32.92
CA TRP A 115 -61.98 22.19 32.13
C TRP A 115 -61.85 21.88 30.64
N PHE A 116 -61.61 20.63 30.27
CA PHE A 116 -61.46 20.16 28.90
C PHE A 116 -62.76 19.59 28.32
N THR A 117 -63.90 19.78 28.99
CA THR A 117 -65.22 19.36 28.50
C THR A 117 -65.95 20.49 27.77
N THR A 118 -66.59 20.17 26.64
CA THR A 118 -67.24 21.14 25.73
C THR A 118 -68.48 21.82 26.31
N ARG A 119 -68.91 21.45 27.53
CA ARG A 119 -70.16 21.95 28.12
C ARG A 119 -70.07 23.39 28.65
N LYS A 120 -68.87 23.94 28.86
CA LYS A 120 -68.70 25.30 29.46
C LYS A 120 -67.61 26.19 28.82
N LYS A 121 -66.70 25.66 28.00
CA LYS A 121 -65.57 26.43 27.42
C LYS A 121 -65.25 25.95 25.99
N GLN A 122 -64.74 26.84 25.15
CA GLN A 122 -64.22 26.49 23.82
C GLN A 122 -62.88 25.77 23.98
N VAL A 123 -62.88 24.47 23.69
CA VAL A 123 -61.69 23.61 23.75
C VAL A 123 -61.13 23.47 22.35
N PHE A 124 -59.86 23.81 22.16
CA PHE A 124 -59.15 23.60 20.90
C PHE A 124 -58.38 22.29 20.99
N VAL A 125 -58.57 21.42 19.99
CA VAL A 125 -57.91 20.12 19.91
C VAL A 125 -56.97 20.13 18.71
N ASP A 126 -55.68 19.92 18.95
CA ASP A 126 -54.69 19.69 17.90
C ASP A 126 -54.31 18.20 17.90
N SER A 127 -54.40 17.56 16.74
CA SER A 127 -54.03 16.15 16.50
C SER A 127 -52.79 16.00 15.63
N GLY A 128 -52.14 17.11 15.26
CA GLY A 128 -51.02 17.11 14.31
C GLY A 128 -49.67 16.65 14.86
N ILE A 129 -49.60 16.21 16.11
CA ILE A 129 -48.34 15.79 16.75
C ILE A 129 -47.99 14.38 16.30
N LYS A 130 -46.89 14.26 15.56
CA LYS A 130 -46.32 12.98 15.10
C LYS A 130 -45.05 12.64 15.88
N VAL A 131 -44.73 11.36 15.96
CA VAL A 131 -43.48 10.88 16.58
C VAL A 131 -42.51 10.40 15.51
N MET A 132 -41.25 10.80 15.66
CA MET A 132 -40.12 10.26 14.93
C MET A 132 -39.14 9.63 15.93
N PHE A 133 -38.72 8.40 15.66
CA PHE A 133 -37.69 7.74 16.45
C PHE A 133 -36.32 8.09 15.90
N VAL A 134 -35.43 8.55 16.79
CA VAL A 134 -34.06 8.98 16.48
C VAL A 134 -33.12 8.22 17.40
N GLY A 135 -32.05 7.63 16.89
CA GLY A 135 -31.10 6.91 17.72
C GLY A 135 -30.14 6.05 16.93
N SER A 136 -29.04 5.62 17.56
CA SER A 136 -27.96 4.85 16.93
C SER A 136 -28.46 3.62 16.16
N MET A 137 -29.38 2.86 16.76
CA MET A 137 -29.94 1.65 16.15
C MET A 137 -30.90 1.97 14.99
N VAL A 138 -31.69 3.03 15.12
CA VAL A 138 -32.64 3.43 14.07
C VAL A 138 -31.88 3.91 12.84
N ILE A 139 -30.93 4.82 13.03
CA ILE A 139 -30.17 5.40 11.91
C ILE A 139 -29.26 4.36 11.25
N SER A 140 -28.61 3.47 12.00
CA SER A 140 -27.81 2.38 11.41
C SER A 140 -28.66 1.42 10.58
N LYS A 141 -29.89 1.14 11.00
CA LYS A 141 -30.82 0.31 10.22
C LYS A 141 -31.35 1.04 8.98
N LEU A 142 -31.62 2.34 9.06
CA LEU A 142 -32.01 3.17 7.90
C LEU A 142 -30.88 3.27 6.88
N VAL A 143 -29.65 3.47 7.34
CA VAL A 143 -28.47 3.40 6.45
C VAL A 143 -28.36 2.01 5.83
N SER A 144 -28.66 0.95 6.58
CA SER A 144 -28.69 -0.43 6.06
C SER A 144 -29.79 -0.69 5.03
N SER A 145 -30.92 0.02 5.09
CA SER A 145 -32.00 -0.07 4.10
C SER A 145 -31.82 0.86 2.90
N GLY A 146 -30.97 1.89 3.03
CA GLY A 146 -30.63 2.82 1.96
C GLY A 146 -31.68 3.89 1.67
N LEU A 147 -32.55 4.20 2.64
CA LEU A 147 -33.61 5.20 2.50
C LEU A 147 -33.06 6.62 2.73
N ILE A 148 -32.53 7.24 1.68
CA ILE A 148 -31.79 8.52 1.73
C ILE A 148 -32.62 9.65 2.35
N ASP A 149 -33.89 9.79 1.93
CA ASP A 149 -34.75 10.88 2.39
C ASP A 149 -35.05 10.79 3.89
N GLU A 150 -35.28 9.57 4.39
CA GLU A 150 -35.52 9.32 5.81
C GLU A 150 -34.27 9.52 6.65
N ILE A 151 -33.08 9.14 6.14
CA ILE A 151 -31.80 9.37 6.80
C ILE A 151 -31.56 10.88 6.96
N ARG A 152 -31.74 11.66 5.88
CA ARG A 152 -31.57 13.12 5.93
C ARG A 152 -32.55 13.75 6.93
N ASP A 153 -33.81 13.33 6.89
CA ASP A 153 -34.84 13.88 7.77
C ASP A 153 -34.58 13.58 9.26
N VAL A 154 -34.13 12.35 9.57
CA VAL A 154 -33.72 11.97 10.94
C VAL A 154 -32.51 12.77 11.40
N LEU A 155 -31.51 13.00 10.54
CA LEU A 155 -30.32 13.79 10.87
C LEU A 155 -30.65 15.28 11.06
N GLU A 156 -31.46 15.88 10.20
CA GLU A 156 -31.86 17.30 10.28
C GLU A 156 -32.69 17.61 11.53
N LYS A 157 -33.59 16.69 11.91
CA LYS A 157 -34.45 16.87 13.10
C LYS A 157 -33.78 16.46 14.41
N SER A 158 -32.64 15.78 14.36
CA SER A 158 -31.92 15.35 15.56
C SER A 158 -31.23 16.51 16.28
N ASP A 159 -31.10 16.39 17.61
CA ASP A 159 -30.37 17.39 18.39
C ASP A 159 -28.86 17.35 18.08
N PRO A 160 -28.22 18.47 17.72
CA PRO A 160 -26.81 18.50 17.33
C PRO A 160 -25.87 18.09 18.47
N SER A 161 -26.31 18.19 19.74
CA SER A 161 -25.53 17.75 20.90
C SER A 161 -25.24 16.25 20.91
N TRP A 162 -26.05 15.45 20.22
CA TRP A 162 -25.94 13.99 20.28
C TRP A 162 -24.95 13.41 19.28
N LYS A 163 -24.47 14.20 18.31
CA LYS A 163 -23.57 13.73 17.23
C LYS A 163 -23.99 12.38 16.65
N LEU A 164 -25.28 12.28 16.30
CA LEU A 164 -25.89 11.02 15.84
C LEU A 164 -25.15 10.40 14.63
N ILE A 165 -24.50 11.25 13.82
CA ILE A 165 -23.74 10.84 12.65
C ILE A 165 -22.55 9.91 12.99
N ASP A 166 -21.96 10.07 14.17
CA ASP A 166 -20.80 9.27 14.64
C ASP A 166 -21.25 7.99 15.38
N SER A 167 -22.55 7.71 15.38
CA SER A 167 -23.09 6.52 16.03
C SER A 167 -22.62 5.24 15.36
N VAL A 168 -22.56 4.18 16.16
CA VAL A 168 -22.12 2.85 15.75
C VAL A 168 -23.28 1.86 15.77
N ASP A 169 -23.20 0.86 14.90
CA ASP A 169 -24.10 -0.30 14.92
C ASP A 169 -23.75 -1.27 16.07
N PHE A 170 -24.51 -2.36 16.16
CA PHE A 170 -24.27 -3.43 17.14
C PHE A 170 -22.92 -4.15 16.96
N GLU A 171 -22.28 -4.03 15.80
CA GLU A 171 -20.97 -4.60 15.47
C GLU A 171 -19.82 -3.60 15.72
N GLY A 172 -20.15 -2.35 16.09
CA GLY A 172 -19.18 -1.28 16.30
C GLY A 172 -18.72 -0.57 15.02
N ARG A 173 -19.48 -0.68 13.92
CA ARG A 173 -19.22 0.05 12.66
C ARG A 173 -19.96 1.37 12.66
N THR A 174 -19.29 2.44 12.25
CA THR A 174 -19.93 3.73 12.05
C THR A 174 -20.87 3.72 10.85
N LEU A 175 -21.77 4.69 10.78
CA LEU A 175 -22.69 4.86 9.63
C LEU A 175 -21.95 4.99 8.30
N LEU A 176 -20.78 5.64 8.30
CA LEU A 176 -19.95 5.79 7.11
C LEU A 176 -19.45 4.42 6.61
N HIS A 177 -19.03 3.52 7.51
CA HIS A 177 -18.63 2.17 7.14
C HIS A 177 -19.78 1.35 6.55
N LEU A 178 -21.00 1.51 7.09
CA LEU A 178 -22.19 0.83 6.55
C LEU A 178 -22.53 1.31 5.13
N ALA A 179 -22.44 2.61 4.88
CA ALA A 179 -22.67 3.17 3.55
C ALA A 179 -21.61 2.71 2.53
N ILE A 180 -20.34 2.65 2.95
CA ILE A 180 -19.23 2.15 2.14
C ILE A 180 -19.39 0.66 1.84
N ALA A 181 -19.79 -0.16 2.83
CA ALA A 181 -20.04 -1.59 2.63
C ALA A 181 -21.13 -1.88 1.60
N GLN A 182 -22.07 -0.95 1.41
CA GLN A 182 -23.11 -1.03 0.36
C GLN A 182 -22.66 -0.49 -0.99
N SER A 183 -21.46 0.10 -1.09
CA SER A 183 -20.94 0.73 -2.31
C SER A 183 -21.86 1.82 -2.87
N ARG A 184 -22.53 2.57 -1.98
CA ARG A 184 -23.46 3.66 -2.36
C ARG A 184 -22.81 5.02 -2.14
N ALA A 185 -22.24 5.58 -3.21
CA ALA A 185 -21.63 6.91 -3.17
C ALA A 185 -22.62 8.01 -2.75
N ASP A 186 -23.88 7.93 -3.18
CA ASP A 186 -24.93 8.89 -2.81
C ASP A 186 -25.13 8.96 -1.29
N LEU A 187 -25.15 7.81 -0.62
CA LEU A 187 -25.30 7.72 0.84
C LEU A 187 -24.07 8.29 1.53
N VAL A 188 -22.87 7.96 1.05
CA VAL A 188 -21.62 8.51 1.57
C VAL A 188 -21.62 10.03 1.46
N GLN A 189 -22.06 10.59 0.33
CA GLN A 189 -22.15 12.03 0.13
C GLN A 189 -23.12 12.69 1.12
N VAL A 190 -24.33 12.14 1.28
CA VAL A 190 -25.32 12.67 2.24
C VAL A 190 -24.78 12.61 3.67
N LEU A 191 -24.09 11.53 4.05
CA LEU A 191 -23.48 11.45 5.37
C LEU A 191 -22.36 12.48 5.54
N LEU A 192 -21.51 12.67 4.52
CA LEU A 192 -20.41 13.65 4.54
C LEU A 192 -20.89 15.10 4.66
N ASP A 193 -22.06 15.45 4.12
CA ASP A 193 -22.67 16.78 4.27
C ASP A 193 -22.85 17.17 5.75
N PHE A 194 -23.08 16.19 6.63
CA PHE A 194 -23.23 16.38 8.08
C PHE A 194 -21.91 16.34 8.86
N LYS A 195 -20.75 16.31 8.17
CA LYS A 195 -19.39 16.31 8.75
C LYS A 195 -19.17 15.21 9.81
N PRO A 196 -19.23 13.93 9.42
CA PRO A 196 -18.92 12.81 10.30
C PRO A 196 -17.45 12.82 10.67
N ASP A 197 -17.08 12.08 11.72
CA ASP A 197 -15.70 11.72 11.97
C ASP A 197 -15.19 10.74 10.88
N ILE A 198 -14.40 11.28 9.95
CA ILE A 198 -13.85 10.58 8.79
C ILE A 198 -12.76 9.57 9.21
N GLU A 199 -12.16 9.76 10.38
CA GLU A 199 -11.10 8.90 10.90
C GLU A 199 -11.61 7.88 11.93
N ALA A 200 -12.92 7.84 12.15
CA ALA A 200 -13.53 6.89 13.08
C ALA A 200 -13.23 5.46 12.63
N ARG A 201 -12.75 4.61 13.55
CA ARG A 201 -12.35 3.23 13.27
C ARG A 201 -13.46 2.28 13.65
N SER A 202 -13.69 1.23 12.87
CA SER A 202 -14.65 0.20 13.28
C SER A 202 -14.11 -0.60 14.47
N THR A 203 -14.94 -0.78 15.51
CA THR A 203 -14.58 -1.56 16.69
C THR A 203 -15.13 -2.97 16.57
N GLN A 204 -14.64 -3.75 15.60
CA GLN A 204 -15.05 -5.15 15.47
C GLN A 204 -14.74 -5.90 16.78
N SER A 205 -15.71 -6.67 17.31
CA SER A 205 -15.71 -7.18 18.70
C SER A 205 -14.61 -8.18 19.10
N ASN A 206 -13.64 -8.48 18.23
CA ASN A 206 -12.44 -9.19 18.62
C ASN A 206 -11.42 -8.21 19.20
N ARG A 207 -11.49 -8.03 20.52
CA ARG A 207 -10.78 -7.13 21.48
C ARG A 207 -9.25 -6.91 21.33
N THR A 208 -8.62 -7.23 20.20
CA THR A 208 -7.17 -7.07 19.99
C THR A 208 -6.77 -6.38 18.69
N ARG A 209 -7.69 -6.10 17.75
CA ARG A 209 -7.37 -5.37 16.51
C ARG A 209 -8.31 -4.19 16.32
N LEU A 210 -7.75 -2.98 16.18
CA LEU A 210 -8.50 -1.85 15.65
C LEU A 210 -8.93 -2.17 14.21
N GLY A 211 -10.18 -1.87 13.87
CA GLY A 211 -10.70 -2.05 12.52
C GLY A 211 -10.21 -0.98 11.54
N PRO A 212 -10.50 -1.14 10.24
CA PRO A 212 -10.08 -0.21 9.20
C PRO A 212 -10.69 1.18 9.40
N THR A 213 -10.04 2.20 8.82
CA THR A 213 -10.66 3.51 8.60
C THR A 213 -11.69 3.42 7.45
N PRO A 214 -12.60 4.41 7.32
CA PRO A 214 -13.53 4.49 6.20
C PRO A 214 -12.79 4.55 4.85
N LEU A 215 -11.66 5.27 4.78
CA LEU A 215 -10.81 5.30 3.59
C LEU A 215 -10.22 3.92 3.29
N GLU A 216 -9.65 3.24 4.29
CA GLU A 216 -9.11 1.89 4.12
C GLU A 216 -10.19 0.89 3.65
N ALA A 217 -11.41 0.98 4.21
CA ALA A 217 -12.54 0.15 3.80
C ALA A 217 -12.97 0.42 2.35
N ALA A 218 -13.06 1.69 1.93
CA ALA A 218 -13.41 2.06 0.57
C ALA A 218 -12.36 1.59 -0.44
N VAL A 219 -11.07 1.72 -0.09
CA VAL A 219 -9.96 1.26 -0.93
C VAL A 219 -9.94 -0.27 -1.05
N ALA A 220 -10.25 -0.99 0.03
CA ALA A 220 -10.31 -2.45 0.01
C ALA A 220 -11.44 -3.00 -0.90
N LEU A 221 -12.54 -2.25 -1.04
CA LEU A 221 -13.64 -2.58 -1.95
C LEU A 221 -13.34 -2.17 -3.40
N GLY A 222 -12.46 -1.20 -3.60
CA GLY A 222 -12.09 -0.71 -4.93
C GLY A 222 -12.99 0.39 -5.48
N GLU A 223 -13.76 1.06 -4.62
CA GLU A 223 -14.73 2.08 -5.01
C GLU A 223 -14.07 3.46 -5.21
N SER A 224 -13.71 3.78 -6.46
CA SER A 224 -12.97 4.99 -6.81
C SER A 224 -13.69 6.29 -6.43
N LEU A 225 -14.99 6.39 -6.71
CA LEU A 225 -15.80 7.58 -6.43
C LEU A 225 -15.88 7.86 -4.92
N ILE A 226 -16.08 6.83 -4.11
CA ILE A 226 -16.13 6.94 -2.65
C ILE A 226 -14.77 7.41 -2.12
N VAL A 227 -13.67 6.87 -2.65
CA VAL A 227 -12.32 7.31 -2.28
C VAL A 227 -12.09 8.78 -2.65
N GLU A 228 -12.53 9.22 -3.84
CA GLU A 228 -12.43 10.64 -4.23
C GLU A 228 -13.21 11.56 -3.27
N LEU A 229 -14.45 11.18 -2.89
CA LEU A 229 -15.26 11.92 -1.93
C LEU A 229 -14.61 12.01 -0.54
N LEU A 230 -14.03 10.91 -0.05
CA LEU A 230 -13.33 10.89 1.23
C LEU A 230 -12.05 11.74 1.19
N LEU A 231 -11.27 11.65 0.11
CA LEU A 231 -10.05 12.45 -0.09
C LEU A 231 -10.34 13.95 -0.31
N ALA A 232 -11.51 14.30 -0.85
CA ALA A 232 -11.97 15.68 -0.95
C ALA A 232 -12.26 16.28 0.44
N ASN A 233 -12.72 15.45 1.38
CA ASN A 233 -12.99 15.83 2.77
C ASN A 233 -11.79 15.67 3.71
N GLN A 234 -10.56 15.68 3.17
CA GLN A 234 -9.31 15.64 3.95
C GLN A 234 -9.09 14.35 4.76
N ALA A 235 -9.63 13.20 4.31
CA ALA A 235 -9.28 11.91 4.89
C ALA A 235 -7.76 11.69 4.91
N ASN A 236 -7.24 11.17 6.03
CA ASN A 236 -5.83 10.92 6.18
C ASN A 236 -5.39 9.79 5.24
N THR A 237 -4.39 10.08 4.41
CA THR A 237 -3.86 9.13 3.44
C THR A 237 -2.73 8.28 4.00
N GLU A 238 -2.18 8.68 5.15
CA GLU A 238 -1.12 7.96 5.82
C GLU A 238 -1.66 6.93 6.81
N ARG A 239 -0.84 5.92 7.06
CA ARG A 239 -1.15 4.87 8.02
C ARG A 239 -1.08 5.41 9.44
N VAL A 240 -2.15 5.21 10.20
CA VAL A 240 -2.22 5.58 11.63
C VAL A 240 -1.59 4.51 12.51
N ASP A 241 -1.81 3.21 12.20
CA ASP A 241 -1.38 2.10 13.07
C ASP A 241 -0.31 1.19 12.44
N PRO A 242 0.74 0.81 13.18
CA PRO A 242 1.80 -0.04 12.65
C PRO A 242 1.37 -1.48 12.32
N SER A 243 0.21 -1.91 12.80
CA SER A 243 -0.32 -3.26 12.69
C SER A 243 -1.25 -3.49 11.50
N THR A 244 -1.71 -2.43 10.81
CA THR A 244 -2.62 -2.53 9.66
C THR A 244 -1.90 -2.26 8.35
N TRP A 245 -2.52 -2.69 7.24
CA TRP A 245 -2.12 -2.28 5.90
C TRP A 245 -2.61 -0.85 5.65
N GLY A 246 -1.73 0.03 5.19
CA GLY A 246 -2.14 1.40 4.83
C GLY A 246 -2.97 1.44 3.54
N PRO A 247 -3.63 2.58 3.22
CA PRO A 247 -4.45 2.72 2.02
C PRO A 247 -3.71 2.34 0.73
N ILE A 248 -2.44 2.75 0.57
CA ILE A 248 -1.63 2.42 -0.61
C ILE A 248 -1.34 0.92 -0.74
N HIS A 249 -1.20 0.22 0.39
CA HIS A 249 -0.96 -1.23 0.42
C HIS A 249 -2.21 -1.98 -0.03
N LEU A 250 -3.38 -1.59 0.48
CA LEU A 250 -4.68 -2.14 0.09
C LEU A 250 -4.97 -1.90 -1.40
N ALA A 251 -4.74 -0.68 -1.89
CA ALA A 251 -4.91 -0.36 -3.30
C ALA A 251 -4.02 -1.21 -4.22
N SER A 252 -2.77 -1.40 -3.80
CA SER A 252 -1.77 -2.16 -4.57
C SER A 252 -2.06 -3.67 -4.58
N GLY A 253 -2.48 -4.25 -3.45
CA GLY A 253 -2.88 -5.66 -3.36
C GLY A 253 -4.19 -5.94 -4.10
N GLY A 254 -5.19 -5.06 -3.93
CA GLY A 254 -6.47 -5.15 -4.65
C GLY A 254 -6.34 -4.96 -6.16
N GLY A 255 -5.27 -4.30 -6.63
CA GLY A 255 -5.05 -4.00 -8.04
C GLY A 255 -5.85 -2.78 -8.53
N HIS A 256 -6.24 -1.89 -7.62
CA HIS A 256 -7.04 -0.71 -7.92
C HIS A 256 -6.17 0.42 -8.46
N VAL A 257 -5.89 0.36 -9.76
CA VAL A 257 -4.99 1.29 -10.48
C VAL A 257 -5.43 2.75 -10.34
N ASP A 258 -6.73 3.04 -10.48
CA ASP A 258 -7.23 4.42 -10.46
C ASP A 258 -7.21 5.02 -9.06
N ILE A 259 -7.58 4.24 -8.03
CA ILE A 259 -7.42 4.62 -6.62
C ILE A 259 -5.94 4.88 -6.30
N LEU A 260 -5.04 4.03 -6.80
CA LEU A 260 -3.62 4.20 -6.60
C LEU A 260 -3.09 5.50 -7.22
N LYS A 261 -3.55 5.87 -8.43
CA LYS A 261 -3.22 7.17 -9.03
C LYS A 261 -3.69 8.33 -8.15
N LEU A 262 -4.93 8.27 -7.65
CA LEU A 262 -5.49 9.31 -6.79
C LEU A 262 -4.67 9.49 -5.50
N LEU A 263 -4.30 8.38 -4.84
CA LEU A 263 -3.46 8.40 -3.64
C LEU A 263 -2.06 8.96 -3.93
N LEU A 264 -1.45 8.62 -5.06
CA LEU A 264 -0.15 9.16 -5.46
C LEU A 264 -0.21 10.67 -5.74
N VAL A 265 -1.29 11.16 -6.36
CA VAL A 265 -1.51 12.60 -6.58
C VAL A 265 -1.61 13.37 -5.26
N LYS A 266 -2.17 12.75 -4.21
CA LYS A 266 -2.26 13.34 -2.86
C LYS A 266 -0.92 13.33 -2.09
N GLY A 267 0.14 12.77 -2.66
CA GLY A 267 1.49 12.81 -2.07
C GLY A 267 1.76 11.73 -1.03
N VAL A 268 1.08 10.59 -1.11
CA VAL A 268 1.32 9.45 -0.20
C VAL A 268 2.75 8.94 -0.32
N ASN A 269 3.36 8.61 0.82
CA ASN A 269 4.67 7.95 0.84
C ASN A 269 4.60 6.54 0.22
N VAL A 270 5.18 6.43 -0.97
CA VAL A 270 5.23 5.22 -1.80
C VAL A 270 6.02 4.09 -1.12
N ASP A 271 7.02 4.44 -0.32
CA ASP A 271 7.92 3.50 0.37
C ASP A 271 7.46 3.20 1.80
N SER A 272 6.21 3.50 2.14
CA SER A 272 5.64 3.07 3.43
C SER A 272 5.73 1.54 3.56
N VAL A 273 6.03 1.07 4.77
CA VAL A 273 6.22 -0.36 5.06
C VAL A 273 5.14 -0.87 6.01
N THR A 274 4.66 -2.09 5.74
CA THR A 274 3.77 -2.82 6.64
C THR A 274 4.53 -3.36 7.85
N LYS A 275 3.82 -4.00 8.79
CA LYS A 275 4.43 -4.71 9.92
C LYS A 275 5.43 -5.78 9.47
N ASP A 276 5.19 -6.39 8.31
CA ASP A 276 6.03 -7.45 7.73
C ASP A 276 7.21 -6.87 6.94
N GLY A 277 7.37 -5.54 6.90
CA GLY A 277 8.38 -4.85 6.12
C GLY A 277 8.06 -4.79 4.61
N ASN A 278 6.88 -5.24 4.19
CA ASN A 278 6.47 -5.18 2.79
C ASN A 278 6.10 -3.73 2.43
N THR A 279 6.54 -3.27 1.26
CA THR A 279 6.06 -2.02 0.65
C THR A 279 4.87 -2.28 -0.26
N ALA A 280 4.19 -1.21 -0.69
CA ALA A 280 3.17 -1.29 -1.73
C ALA A 280 3.63 -2.03 -3.00
N LEU A 281 4.92 -1.87 -3.38
CA LEU A 281 5.51 -2.58 -4.52
C LEU A 281 5.66 -4.09 -4.27
N HIS A 282 5.98 -4.52 -3.04
CA HIS A 282 6.03 -5.94 -2.70
C HIS A 282 4.66 -6.59 -2.90
N LEU A 283 3.59 -5.96 -2.37
CA LEU A 283 2.23 -6.47 -2.48
C LEU A 283 1.72 -6.47 -3.94
N ALA A 284 2.02 -5.42 -4.71
CA ALA A 284 1.67 -5.38 -6.13
C ALA A 284 2.33 -6.52 -6.92
N VAL A 285 3.57 -6.89 -6.57
CA VAL A 285 4.28 -8.00 -7.20
C VAL A 285 3.72 -9.34 -6.74
N GLU A 286 3.48 -9.51 -5.44
CA GLU A 286 2.90 -10.72 -4.84
C GLU A 286 1.56 -11.09 -5.48
N GLU A 287 0.68 -10.09 -5.66
CA GLU A 287 -0.64 -10.23 -6.27
C GLU A 287 -0.62 -10.12 -7.82
N ARG A 288 0.57 -10.11 -8.43
CA ARG A 288 0.77 -10.04 -9.90
C ARG A 288 0.11 -8.84 -10.60
N ARG A 289 -0.06 -7.72 -9.88
CA ARG A 289 -0.68 -6.47 -10.36
C ARG A 289 0.33 -5.59 -11.11
N ARG A 290 0.53 -5.90 -12.40
CA ARG A 290 1.52 -5.25 -13.28
C ARG A 290 1.32 -3.75 -13.44
N ASP A 291 0.07 -3.29 -13.58
CA ASP A 291 -0.22 -1.88 -13.81
C ASP A 291 0.01 -1.05 -12.53
N CYS A 292 -0.35 -1.58 -11.37
CA CYS A 292 0.00 -0.98 -10.08
C CYS A 292 1.52 -0.90 -9.89
N ALA A 293 2.26 -1.99 -10.17
CA ALA A 293 3.71 -1.98 -10.08
C ALA A 293 4.35 -0.96 -11.04
N ARG A 294 3.84 -0.84 -12.28
CA ARG A 294 4.28 0.17 -13.24
C ARG A 294 4.09 1.59 -12.72
N LEU A 295 2.93 1.88 -12.14
CA LEU A 295 2.62 3.19 -11.58
C LEU A 295 3.56 3.52 -10.41
N LEU A 296 3.69 2.60 -9.45
CA LEU A 296 4.57 2.76 -8.29
C LEU A 296 6.02 3.04 -8.69
N LEU A 297 6.54 2.30 -9.68
CA LEU A 297 7.90 2.51 -10.18
C LEU A 297 8.06 3.80 -10.97
N THR A 298 7.00 4.28 -11.62
CA THR A 298 7.01 5.58 -12.30
C THR A 298 6.92 6.73 -11.30
N SER A 299 6.26 6.53 -10.16
CA SER A 299 6.21 7.48 -9.05
C SER A 299 7.44 7.43 -8.13
N GLY A 300 8.48 6.67 -8.48
CA GLY A 300 9.75 6.65 -7.76
C GLY A 300 9.86 5.65 -6.60
N ALA A 301 9.03 4.60 -6.56
CA ALA A 301 9.17 3.52 -5.59
C ALA A 301 10.56 2.88 -5.62
N ARG A 302 11.18 2.67 -4.45
CA ARG A 302 12.47 1.99 -4.36
C ARG A 302 12.32 0.47 -4.55
N THR A 303 13.12 -0.09 -5.46
CA THR A 303 13.15 -1.54 -5.76
C THR A 303 14.00 -2.36 -4.81
N ASP A 304 14.81 -1.70 -3.99
CA ASP A 304 15.87 -2.35 -3.20
C ASP A 304 15.46 -2.55 -1.72
N ILE A 305 14.26 -2.11 -1.35
CA ILE A 305 13.69 -2.31 -0.02
C ILE A 305 13.46 -3.80 0.19
N ARG A 306 13.78 -4.28 1.40
CA ARG A 306 13.69 -5.68 1.80
C ARG A 306 12.60 -5.87 2.84
N ASN A 307 11.82 -6.93 2.69
CA ASN A 307 10.83 -7.32 3.69
C ASN A 307 11.48 -8.03 4.91
N LEU A 308 10.75 -8.13 6.02
CA LEU A 308 11.23 -8.79 7.24
C LEU A 308 11.08 -10.32 7.18
N ASN A 309 10.18 -10.83 6.33
CA ASN A 309 9.89 -12.27 6.22
C ASN A 309 11.04 -13.07 5.59
N GLY A 310 11.96 -12.43 4.86
CA GLY A 310 13.10 -13.12 4.26
C GLY A 310 14.23 -12.23 3.75
N ASP A 311 14.25 -10.93 4.10
CA ASP A 311 15.08 -9.92 3.45
C ASP A 311 14.91 -9.94 1.92
N GLU A 312 13.72 -10.26 1.45
CA GLU A 312 13.40 -10.39 0.02
C GLU A 312 13.05 -9.03 -0.55
N THR A 313 13.56 -8.76 -1.75
CA THR A 313 13.15 -7.59 -2.54
C THR A 313 11.97 -7.94 -3.45
N PRO A 314 11.26 -6.96 -4.04
CA PRO A 314 10.20 -7.23 -5.01
C PRO A 314 10.68 -8.11 -6.19
N LEU A 315 11.96 -8.03 -6.55
CA LEU A 315 12.55 -8.89 -7.58
C LEU A 315 12.66 -10.36 -7.15
N HIS A 316 12.94 -10.63 -5.87
CA HIS A 316 12.94 -12.01 -5.34
C HIS A 316 11.54 -12.61 -5.37
N ILE A 317 10.51 -11.84 -4.99
CA ILE A 317 9.11 -12.29 -5.05
C ILE A 317 8.67 -12.51 -6.51
N ALA A 318 9.00 -11.59 -7.42
CA ALA A 318 8.70 -11.77 -8.84
C ALA A 318 9.38 -13.03 -9.42
N ALA A 319 10.60 -13.33 -8.95
CA ALA A 319 11.36 -14.50 -9.33
C ALA A 319 10.78 -15.81 -8.78
N SER A 320 10.32 -15.85 -7.52
CA SER A 320 9.65 -17.03 -6.94
C SER A 320 8.32 -17.34 -7.62
N LEU A 321 7.58 -16.30 -8.03
CA LEU A 321 6.29 -16.41 -8.71
C LEU A 321 6.37 -16.83 -10.19
N GLY A 322 7.54 -16.70 -10.82
CA GLY A 322 7.68 -17.04 -12.25
C GLY A 322 7.23 -15.92 -13.21
N ASP A 323 7.01 -14.70 -12.73
CA ASP A 323 6.36 -13.64 -13.52
C ASP A 323 7.35 -12.88 -14.43
N GLU A 324 7.60 -13.42 -15.63
CA GLU A 324 8.53 -12.86 -16.62
C GLU A 324 8.33 -11.38 -16.92
N ASN A 325 7.08 -10.96 -17.10
CA ASN A 325 6.77 -9.59 -17.45
C ASN A 325 7.03 -8.63 -16.29
N MET A 326 6.79 -9.08 -15.05
CA MET A 326 7.08 -8.29 -13.85
C MET A 326 8.59 -8.15 -13.65
N VAL A 327 9.33 -9.26 -13.81
CA VAL A 327 10.79 -9.26 -13.74
C VAL A 327 11.40 -8.33 -14.79
N LYS A 328 10.94 -8.40 -16.06
CA LYS A 328 11.39 -7.48 -17.12
C LYS A 328 11.13 -6.03 -16.75
N LEU A 329 9.95 -5.74 -16.19
CA LEU A 329 9.56 -4.38 -15.79
C LEU A 329 10.42 -3.86 -14.63
N LEU A 330 10.68 -4.67 -13.61
CA LEU A 330 11.54 -4.33 -12.48
C LEU A 330 12.99 -4.11 -12.93
N VAL A 331 13.52 -4.99 -13.77
CA VAL A 331 14.89 -4.88 -14.33
C VAL A 331 15.02 -3.65 -15.22
N GLN A 332 14.03 -3.36 -16.06
CA GLN A 332 14.00 -2.14 -16.89
C GLN A 332 14.01 -0.86 -16.04
N LYS A 333 13.41 -0.90 -14.85
CA LYS A 333 13.36 0.22 -13.91
C LYS A 333 14.55 0.26 -12.93
N GLY A 334 15.57 -0.58 -13.13
CA GLY A 334 16.83 -0.51 -12.39
C GLY A 334 16.90 -1.40 -11.14
N ALA A 335 16.02 -2.38 -10.97
CA ALA A 335 16.08 -3.28 -9.83
C ALA A 335 17.41 -4.07 -9.77
N ASN A 336 18.06 -4.05 -8.61
CA ASN A 336 19.35 -4.70 -8.43
C ASN A 336 19.20 -6.22 -8.29
N LYS A 337 19.79 -6.96 -9.25
CA LYS A 337 19.73 -8.44 -9.33
C LYS A 337 20.63 -9.15 -8.32
N ASN A 338 21.63 -8.45 -7.78
CA ASN A 338 22.68 -9.03 -6.95
C ASN A 338 22.37 -8.96 -5.45
N ILE A 339 21.21 -8.42 -5.07
CA ILE A 339 20.76 -8.39 -3.69
C ILE A 339 20.53 -9.83 -3.22
N ARG A 340 20.98 -10.13 -2.00
CA ARG A 340 20.83 -11.44 -1.39
C ARG A 340 19.79 -11.38 -0.26
N SER A 341 18.87 -12.34 -0.28
CA SER A 341 17.94 -12.65 0.80
C SER A 341 18.69 -13.16 2.05
N ARG A 342 17.98 -13.29 3.18
CA ARG A 342 18.48 -13.92 4.42
C ARG A 342 19.03 -15.32 4.19
N SER A 343 18.51 -16.04 3.20
CA SER A 343 18.99 -17.35 2.77
C SER A 343 20.28 -17.29 1.93
N ARG A 344 20.88 -16.11 1.75
CA ARG A 344 21.99 -15.79 0.84
C ARG A 344 21.71 -16.07 -0.64
N LYS A 345 20.44 -16.31 -0.99
CA LYS A 345 19.98 -16.54 -2.35
C LYS A 345 19.78 -15.22 -3.07
N THR A 346 20.18 -15.17 -4.33
CA THR A 346 19.82 -14.10 -5.26
C THR A 346 18.47 -14.40 -5.91
N ALA A 347 17.88 -13.41 -6.59
CA ALA A 347 16.66 -13.62 -7.37
C ALA A 347 16.82 -14.73 -8.44
N TYR A 348 18.05 -14.94 -8.94
CA TYR A 348 18.35 -16.05 -9.85
C TYR A 348 18.26 -17.42 -9.14
N ASP A 349 18.88 -17.55 -7.98
CA ASP A 349 18.84 -18.80 -7.20
C ASP A 349 17.40 -19.16 -6.82
N VAL A 350 16.60 -18.16 -6.43
CA VAL A 350 15.17 -18.34 -6.13
C VAL A 350 14.40 -18.81 -7.38
N ALA A 351 14.64 -18.20 -8.55
CA ALA A 351 14.01 -18.65 -9.80
C ALA A 351 14.43 -20.08 -10.19
N ALA A 352 15.68 -20.47 -9.89
CA ALA A 352 16.22 -21.79 -10.17
C ALA A 352 15.58 -22.87 -9.30
N GLU A 353 15.44 -22.60 -8.01
CA GLU A 353 14.79 -23.51 -7.05
C GLU A 353 13.33 -23.77 -7.39
N HIS A 354 12.61 -22.75 -7.86
CA HIS A 354 11.21 -22.88 -8.28
C HIS A 354 11.05 -23.43 -9.71
N GLY A 355 12.16 -23.72 -10.41
CA GLY A 355 12.15 -24.34 -11.74
C GLY A 355 11.71 -23.42 -12.88
N HIS A 356 11.76 -22.10 -12.70
CA HIS A 356 11.30 -21.12 -13.69
C HIS A 356 12.33 -20.93 -14.82
N THR A 357 12.47 -21.94 -15.68
CA THR A 357 13.45 -21.99 -16.78
C THR A 357 13.42 -20.78 -17.72
N ARG A 358 12.23 -20.20 -17.96
CA ARG A 358 12.08 -19.00 -18.79
C ARG A 358 12.59 -17.74 -18.08
N LEU A 359 12.40 -17.65 -16.76
CA LEU A 359 13.00 -16.60 -15.94
C LEU A 359 14.51 -16.74 -15.82
N LEU A 360 15.03 -17.97 -15.74
CA LEU A 360 16.47 -18.22 -15.73
C LEU A 360 17.15 -17.68 -16.97
N ASN A 361 16.47 -17.68 -18.12
CA ASN A 361 16.96 -16.92 -19.26
C ASN A 361 16.92 -15.42 -18.92
N THR A 362 15.78 -14.82 -18.60
CA THR A 362 15.73 -13.36 -18.36
C THR A 362 16.64 -12.83 -17.22
N LEU A 363 16.89 -13.63 -16.18
CA LEU A 363 17.67 -13.30 -14.98
C LEU A 363 19.11 -13.82 -15.06
N GLY A 364 19.33 -15.01 -15.62
CA GLY A 364 20.63 -15.68 -15.75
C GLY A 364 21.04 -15.99 -17.20
N LEU A 365 20.59 -15.18 -18.14
CA LEU A 365 21.23 -15.00 -19.45
C LEU A 365 22.71 -14.63 -19.31
N THR A 366 23.17 -14.20 -18.12
CA THR A 366 24.60 -14.08 -17.81
C THR A 366 25.24 -15.44 -17.57
N ASP A 367 24.66 -16.32 -16.74
CA ASP A 367 25.31 -17.54 -16.27
C ASP A 367 25.22 -18.68 -17.29
N THR A 368 24.08 -18.82 -17.96
CA THR A 368 23.93 -19.76 -19.09
C THR A 368 24.83 -19.38 -20.25
N PHE A 369 24.93 -18.07 -20.56
CA PHE A 369 25.88 -17.53 -21.51
C PHE A 369 27.33 -17.77 -21.06
N LEU A 370 27.64 -17.56 -19.79
CA LEU A 370 28.97 -17.80 -19.23
C LEU A 370 29.37 -19.27 -19.32
N ILE A 371 28.44 -20.19 -19.04
CA ILE A 371 28.63 -21.63 -19.21
C ILE A 371 28.81 -21.97 -20.70
N ALA A 372 28.04 -21.36 -21.60
CA ALA A 372 28.22 -21.54 -23.04
C ALA A 372 29.60 -21.01 -23.51
N VAL A 373 30.05 -19.86 -23.00
CA VAL A 373 31.36 -19.27 -23.26
C VAL A 373 32.49 -20.16 -22.76
N THR A 374 32.38 -20.71 -21.54
CA THR A 374 33.40 -21.63 -21.01
C THR A 374 33.47 -22.94 -21.78
N LYS A 375 32.33 -23.47 -22.24
CA LYS A 375 32.25 -24.66 -23.11
C LYS A 375 32.68 -24.39 -24.56
N GLY A 376 32.56 -23.15 -25.03
CA GLY A 376 32.85 -22.76 -26.41
C GLY A 376 31.73 -23.08 -27.40
N ASP A 377 30.48 -23.17 -26.94
CA ASP A 377 29.34 -23.50 -27.81
C ASP A 377 28.85 -22.29 -28.60
N ILE A 378 29.37 -22.15 -29.81
CA ILE A 378 29.13 -21.02 -30.71
C ILE A 378 27.65 -20.87 -31.09
N ARG A 379 26.90 -21.98 -31.22
CA ARG A 379 25.50 -21.96 -31.67
C ARG A 379 24.60 -21.33 -30.61
N THR A 380 24.77 -21.76 -29.36
CA THR A 380 24.03 -21.18 -28.23
C THR A 380 24.46 -19.74 -27.98
N ILE A 381 25.76 -19.44 -28.06
CA ILE A 381 26.29 -18.07 -27.94
C ILE A 381 25.64 -17.13 -28.96
N ASN A 382 25.57 -17.50 -30.25
CA ASN A 382 24.97 -16.64 -31.27
C ASN A 382 23.46 -16.42 -31.05
N LYS A 383 22.72 -17.47 -30.72
CA LYS A 383 21.28 -17.37 -30.40
C LYS A 383 21.03 -16.46 -29.20
N ILE A 384 21.92 -16.54 -28.20
CA ILE A 384 21.87 -15.73 -26.98
C ILE A 384 22.25 -14.28 -27.29
N LEU A 385 23.25 -14.03 -28.14
CA LEU A 385 23.62 -12.68 -28.60
C LEU A 385 22.52 -12.00 -29.44
N GLU A 386 21.76 -12.77 -30.22
CA GLU A 386 20.59 -12.26 -30.97
C GLU A 386 19.47 -11.76 -30.05
N SER A 387 19.40 -12.25 -28.80
CA SER A 387 18.41 -11.82 -27.80
C SER A 387 18.71 -10.45 -27.14
N GLY A 388 19.82 -9.79 -27.50
CA GLY A 388 20.11 -8.42 -27.08
C GLY A 388 20.76 -8.28 -25.71
N ILE A 389 21.56 -9.26 -25.27
CA ILE A 389 22.31 -9.18 -24.01
C ILE A 389 23.37 -8.09 -24.06
N ASN A 390 23.52 -7.37 -22.95
CA ASN A 390 24.66 -6.49 -22.73
C ASN A 390 25.93 -7.32 -22.48
N ILE A 391 26.88 -7.25 -23.41
CA ILE A 391 28.10 -8.07 -23.44
C ILE A 391 29.21 -7.45 -22.57
N ASN A 392 29.11 -6.16 -22.25
CA ASN A 392 30.13 -5.41 -21.48
C ASN A 392 29.89 -5.45 -19.96
N CYS A 393 29.03 -6.35 -19.47
CA CYS A 393 28.81 -6.51 -18.04
C CYS A 393 30.05 -7.08 -17.35
N GLN A 394 30.35 -6.56 -16.16
CA GLN A 394 31.40 -7.07 -15.27
C GLN A 394 30.78 -7.90 -14.13
N ASP A 395 31.47 -8.96 -13.70
CA ASP A 395 31.10 -9.73 -12.51
C ASP A 395 31.62 -9.08 -11.21
N GLN A 396 31.44 -9.79 -10.09
CA GLN A 396 31.88 -9.36 -8.76
C GLN A 396 33.41 -9.19 -8.59
N HIS A 397 34.21 -9.53 -9.60
CA HIS A 397 35.66 -9.37 -9.64
C HIS A 397 36.09 -8.41 -10.76
N GLY A 398 35.14 -7.71 -11.39
CA GLY A 398 35.40 -6.85 -12.54
C GLY A 398 35.56 -7.62 -13.86
N TRP A 399 35.32 -8.93 -13.90
CA TRP A 399 35.55 -9.73 -15.10
C TRP A 399 34.44 -9.52 -16.13
N THR A 400 34.85 -9.14 -17.34
CA THR A 400 33.97 -9.18 -18.51
C THR A 400 33.91 -10.60 -19.10
N VAL A 401 32.95 -10.83 -19.99
CA VAL A 401 32.83 -12.09 -20.74
C VAL A 401 34.04 -12.36 -21.65
N LEU A 402 34.73 -11.29 -22.07
CA LEU A 402 35.99 -11.39 -22.82
C LEU A 402 37.14 -11.92 -21.96
N HIS A 403 37.25 -11.50 -20.70
CA HIS A 403 38.23 -12.06 -19.74
C HIS A 403 38.05 -13.58 -19.62
N ARG A 404 36.79 -14.03 -19.49
CA ARG A 404 36.51 -15.46 -19.31
C ARG A 404 36.72 -16.29 -20.57
N ALA A 405 36.33 -15.76 -21.73
CA ALA A 405 36.61 -16.41 -23.01
C ALA A 405 38.13 -16.52 -23.26
N SER A 406 38.88 -15.48 -22.90
CA SER A 406 40.34 -15.42 -23.07
C SER A 406 41.07 -16.36 -22.11
N PHE A 407 40.67 -16.39 -20.84
CA PHE A 407 41.24 -17.30 -19.83
C PHE A 407 40.96 -18.78 -20.14
N LYS A 408 39.86 -19.09 -20.83
CA LYS A 408 39.54 -20.46 -21.26
C LYS A 408 40.09 -20.82 -22.65
N GLY A 409 40.80 -19.91 -23.31
CA GLY A 409 41.42 -20.19 -24.62
C GLY A 409 40.44 -20.35 -25.78
N ARG A 410 39.22 -19.79 -25.69
CA ARG A 410 38.18 -19.98 -26.71
C ARG A 410 38.30 -18.94 -27.83
N ALA A 411 39.28 -19.12 -28.72
CA ALA A 411 39.61 -18.20 -29.80
C ALA A 411 38.39 -17.82 -30.69
N ASP A 412 37.53 -18.77 -31.04
CA ASP A 412 36.37 -18.49 -31.89
C ASP A 412 35.29 -17.66 -31.20
N VAL A 413 35.11 -17.84 -29.89
CA VAL A 413 34.20 -17.02 -29.08
C VAL A 413 34.74 -15.60 -28.94
N VAL A 414 36.05 -15.46 -28.71
CA VAL A 414 36.74 -14.16 -28.67
C VAL A 414 36.56 -13.39 -29.99
N LYS A 415 36.67 -14.06 -31.15
CA LYS A 415 36.39 -13.43 -32.47
C LYS A 415 34.97 -12.87 -32.56
N ILE A 416 33.97 -13.61 -32.08
CA ILE A 416 32.56 -13.19 -32.11
C ILE A 416 32.36 -11.94 -31.23
N PHE A 417 32.93 -11.94 -30.03
CA PHE A 417 32.82 -10.83 -29.09
C PHE A 417 33.51 -9.56 -29.60
N ILE A 418 34.71 -9.68 -30.19
CA ILE A 418 35.39 -8.54 -30.81
C ILE A 418 34.56 -7.99 -31.98
N LYS A 419 33.96 -8.86 -32.81
CA LYS A 419 33.08 -8.43 -33.92
C LYS A 419 31.82 -7.70 -33.44
N LYS A 420 31.35 -8.00 -32.23
CA LYS A 420 30.20 -7.34 -31.59
C LYS A 420 30.56 -6.05 -30.85
N GLY A 421 31.83 -5.62 -30.88
CA GLY A 421 32.27 -4.35 -30.29
C GLY A 421 32.45 -4.38 -28.78
N VAL A 422 32.85 -5.53 -28.22
CA VAL A 422 33.24 -5.61 -26.81
C VAL A 422 34.51 -4.79 -26.56
N ASP A 423 34.55 -4.10 -25.43
CA ASP A 423 35.73 -3.35 -25.01
C ASP A 423 36.90 -4.30 -24.70
N ILE A 424 37.97 -4.17 -25.48
CA ILE A 424 39.18 -5.00 -25.40
C ILE A 424 40.05 -4.58 -24.20
N GLU A 425 39.99 -3.29 -23.84
CA GLU A 425 40.81 -2.65 -22.82
C GLU A 425 40.14 -2.61 -21.44
N ALA A 426 38.97 -3.25 -21.31
CA ALA A 426 38.29 -3.38 -20.03
C ALA A 426 39.24 -4.02 -19.01
N ARG A 427 39.32 -3.40 -17.82
CA ARG A 427 40.14 -3.86 -16.70
C ARG A 427 39.28 -4.46 -15.59
N ASP A 428 39.77 -5.54 -15.01
CA ASP A 428 39.20 -6.13 -13.80
C ASP A 428 39.67 -5.41 -12.51
N GLU A 429 39.22 -5.87 -11.34
CA GLU A 429 39.58 -5.26 -10.04
C GLU A 429 41.08 -5.33 -9.73
N GLU A 430 41.81 -6.30 -10.31
CA GLU A 430 43.26 -6.44 -10.18
C GLU A 430 44.04 -5.72 -11.31
N GLY A 431 43.32 -5.02 -12.21
CA GLY A 431 43.89 -4.30 -13.35
C GLY A 431 44.26 -5.21 -14.53
N TYR A 432 43.83 -6.47 -14.53
CA TYR A 432 44.04 -7.38 -15.65
C TYR A 432 43.13 -6.98 -16.81
N THR A 433 43.67 -7.12 -18.02
CA THR A 433 42.92 -7.02 -19.28
C THR A 433 42.70 -8.41 -19.88
N ALA A 434 41.86 -8.52 -20.91
CA ALA A 434 41.67 -9.77 -21.64
C ALA A 434 42.98 -10.37 -22.17
N LEU A 435 43.95 -9.52 -22.55
CA LEU A 435 45.28 -9.93 -23.01
C LEU A 435 46.06 -10.65 -21.89
N HIS A 436 46.06 -10.09 -20.67
CA HIS A 436 46.72 -10.72 -19.52
C HIS A 436 46.13 -12.11 -19.22
N CYS A 437 44.79 -12.25 -19.26
CA CYS A 437 44.12 -13.54 -19.08
C CYS A 437 44.42 -14.54 -20.21
N GLY A 438 44.56 -14.06 -21.45
CA GLY A 438 44.95 -14.89 -22.59
C GLY A 438 46.37 -15.45 -22.46
N VAL A 439 47.30 -14.64 -21.97
CA VAL A 439 48.69 -15.05 -21.69
C VAL A 439 48.76 -16.03 -20.53
N GLU A 440 48.03 -15.78 -19.44
CA GLU A 440 48.00 -16.66 -18.28
C GLU A 440 47.44 -18.05 -18.61
N SER A 441 46.49 -18.13 -19.55
CA SER A 441 45.97 -19.41 -20.03
C SER A 441 46.89 -20.16 -20.98
N GLY A 442 47.96 -19.52 -21.48
CA GLY A 442 48.86 -20.09 -22.48
C GLY A 442 48.28 -20.19 -23.89
N SER A 443 47.18 -19.48 -24.17
CA SER A 443 46.45 -19.61 -25.44
C SER A 443 47.00 -18.68 -26.52
N ILE A 444 47.94 -19.19 -27.31
CA ILE A 444 48.61 -18.49 -28.42
C ILE A 444 47.61 -17.82 -29.36
N ASP A 445 46.59 -18.56 -29.82
CA ASP A 445 45.60 -18.07 -30.78
C ASP A 445 44.80 -16.88 -30.25
N VAL A 446 44.45 -16.89 -28.96
CA VAL A 446 43.73 -15.78 -28.32
C VAL A 446 44.61 -14.54 -28.22
N VAL A 447 45.87 -14.72 -27.82
CA VAL A 447 46.83 -13.62 -27.71
C VAL A 447 47.07 -12.99 -29.09
N GLU A 448 47.29 -13.79 -30.13
CA GLU A 448 47.45 -13.30 -31.50
C GLU A 448 46.22 -12.50 -31.97
N LEU A 449 45.01 -13.00 -31.69
CA LEU A 449 43.76 -12.33 -32.04
C LEU A 449 43.57 -10.99 -31.32
N LEU A 450 43.89 -10.92 -30.03
CA LEU A 450 43.76 -9.69 -29.24
C LEU A 450 44.79 -8.64 -29.69
N VAL A 451 46.05 -9.02 -29.89
CA VAL A 451 47.11 -8.12 -30.38
C VAL A 451 46.77 -7.60 -31.77
N LYS A 452 46.34 -8.47 -32.69
CA LYS A 452 45.91 -8.07 -34.04
C LYS A 452 44.72 -7.10 -34.05
N LYS A 453 43.92 -7.11 -32.99
CA LYS A 453 42.75 -6.24 -32.81
C LYS A 453 43.05 -4.98 -32.01
N GLY A 454 44.31 -4.71 -31.73
CA GLY A 454 44.78 -3.47 -31.13
C GLY A 454 44.78 -3.47 -29.60
N ALA A 455 44.83 -4.65 -28.96
CA ALA A 455 45.00 -4.72 -27.52
C ALA A 455 46.34 -4.09 -27.09
N ASP A 456 46.34 -3.27 -26.03
CA ASP A 456 47.55 -2.64 -25.52
C ASP A 456 48.48 -3.67 -24.85
N VAL A 457 49.62 -3.93 -25.50
CA VAL A 457 50.64 -4.89 -25.02
C VAL A 457 51.39 -4.35 -23.80
N GLU A 458 51.43 -3.04 -23.62
CA GLU A 458 52.12 -2.36 -22.51
C GLU A 458 51.19 -2.09 -21.33
N ALA A 459 49.92 -2.52 -21.40
CA ALA A 459 48.99 -2.42 -20.29
C ALA A 459 49.56 -3.10 -19.04
N ARG A 460 49.36 -2.45 -17.88
CA ARG A 460 49.89 -2.91 -16.59
C ARG A 460 48.76 -3.26 -15.64
N THR A 461 48.90 -4.41 -14.98
CA THR A 461 48.09 -4.81 -13.82
C THR A 461 48.36 -3.90 -12.62
N ASN A 462 47.53 -3.98 -11.59
CA ASN A 462 47.73 -3.22 -10.33
C ASN A 462 49.05 -3.59 -9.62
N LYS A 463 49.59 -4.78 -9.90
CA LYS A 463 50.90 -5.24 -9.43
C LYS A 463 52.06 -4.74 -10.31
N GLY A 464 51.77 -3.94 -11.34
CA GLY A 464 52.74 -3.37 -12.27
C GLY A 464 53.25 -4.34 -13.34
N ALA A 465 52.72 -5.57 -13.40
CA ALA A 465 53.13 -6.57 -14.36
C ALA A 465 52.48 -6.34 -15.73
N THR A 466 53.28 -6.42 -16.80
CA THR A 466 52.82 -6.43 -18.19
C THR A 466 52.55 -7.85 -18.69
N ALA A 467 51.77 -7.99 -19.76
CA ALA A 467 51.51 -9.28 -20.40
C ALA A 467 52.80 -10.04 -20.77
N MET A 468 53.84 -9.32 -21.21
CA MET A 468 55.15 -9.92 -21.52
C MET A 468 55.85 -10.51 -20.29
N GLN A 469 55.83 -9.80 -19.17
CA GLN A 469 56.42 -10.28 -17.91
C GLN A 469 55.70 -11.52 -17.37
N ILE A 470 54.38 -11.58 -17.53
CA ILE A 470 53.59 -12.78 -17.18
C ILE A 470 54.00 -13.96 -18.09
N ALA A 471 54.12 -13.75 -19.40
CA ALA A 471 54.54 -14.79 -20.34
C ALA A 471 55.93 -15.35 -20.02
N GLU A 472 56.89 -14.48 -19.67
CA GLU A 472 58.24 -14.86 -19.26
C GLU A 472 58.24 -15.64 -17.94
N SER A 473 57.46 -15.20 -16.95
CA SER A 473 57.35 -15.88 -15.65
C SER A 473 56.79 -17.30 -15.76
N LEU A 474 55.91 -17.54 -16.75
CA LEU A 474 55.31 -18.84 -17.05
C LEU A 474 56.11 -19.64 -18.09
N MET A 475 57.24 -19.11 -18.58
CA MET A 475 58.11 -19.71 -19.60
C MET A 475 57.45 -19.98 -20.96
N TYR A 476 56.44 -19.19 -21.34
CA TYR A 476 55.75 -19.32 -22.63
C TYR A 476 56.52 -18.66 -23.79
N THR A 477 57.58 -19.32 -24.25
CA THR A 477 58.47 -18.81 -25.31
C THR A 477 57.77 -18.41 -26.61
N GLY A 478 56.71 -19.11 -27.01
CA GLY A 478 55.91 -18.77 -28.20
C GLY A 478 55.10 -17.48 -28.04
N ILE A 479 54.52 -17.28 -26.86
CA ILE A 479 53.72 -16.09 -26.52
C ILE A 479 54.65 -14.89 -26.31
N SER A 480 55.78 -15.06 -25.63
CA SER A 480 56.79 -14.01 -25.47
C SER A 480 57.31 -13.53 -26.83
N ARG A 481 57.53 -14.43 -27.80
CA ARG A 481 57.87 -14.05 -29.17
C ARG A 481 56.75 -13.26 -29.84
N LEU A 482 55.50 -13.71 -29.73
CA LEU A 482 54.36 -12.99 -30.33
C LEU A 482 54.16 -11.58 -29.77
N LEU A 483 54.33 -11.41 -28.46
CA LEU A 483 54.24 -10.11 -27.80
C LEU A 483 55.45 -9.21 -28.16
N ALA A 484 56.66 -9.78 -28.26
CA ALA A 484 57.88 -9.05 -28.60
C ALA A 484 57.93 -8.61 -30.08
N TYR A 485 57.43 -9.43 -31.00
CA TYR A 485 57.33 -9.10 -32.43
C TYR A 485 56.02 -8.40 -32.79
N GLY A 486 55.17 -8.12 -31.80
CA GLY A 486 53.98 -7.29 -31.95
C GLY A 486 53.09 -7.65 -33.13
N GLY A 487 52.84 -8.93 -33.41
CA GLY A 487 51.93 -9.33 -34.51
C GLY A 487 52.23 -8.74 -35.89
N ILE A 488 53.42 -8.19 -36.14
CA ILE A 488 53.83 -7.68 -37.45
C ILE A 488 54.37 -8.87 -38.24
N LYS A 489 53.53 -9.42 -39.15
CA LYS A 489 54.07 -10.00 -40.37
C LYS A 489 54.78 -8.86 -41.09
N ASP A 490 56.06 -9.07 -41.40
CA ASP A 490 56.94 -8.23 -42.20
C ASP A 490 56.20 -7.17 -43.02
N ASP A 491 56.19 -5.94 -42.52
CA ASP A 491 56.29 -4.75 -43.36
C ASP A 491 56.88 -3.61 -42.51
N GLU A 492 58.05 -3.16 -42.97
CA GLU A 492 58.75 -1.92 -42.66
C GLU A 492 59.35 -1.71 -41.25
N ARG A 493 60.67 -1.90 -41.19
CA ARG A 493 61.57 -1.44 -40.15
C ARG A 493 61.53 0.09 -40.00
N THR A 494 61.44 0.57 -38.76
CA THR A 494 62.20 1.75 -38.33
C THR A 494 62.73 1.57 -36.90
N PHE A 495 64.05 1.65 -36.80
CA PHE A 495 64.83 1.70 -35.57
C PHE A 495 64.37 2.84 -34.64
N SER A 496 64.23 2.56 -33.34
CA SER A 496 64.83 3.43 -32.33
C SER A 496 65.11 2.67 -31.03
N SER A 497 66.38 2.39 -30.82
CA SER A 497 66.97 2.07 -29.52
C SER A 497 66.90 3.27 -28.58
N LYS A 498 66.51 3.05 -27.32
CA LYS A 498 67.00 3.76 -26.12
C LYS A 498 66.73 2.86 -24.92
N SER A 499 67.78 2.16 -24.45
CA SER A 499 68.52 2.48 -23.20
C SER A 499 67.75 2.10 -21.94
N SER A 500 68.31 1.54 -20.88
CA SER A 500 69.63 1.01 -20.56
C SER A 500 69.49 0.58 -19.09
N SER A 501 70.11 -0.55 -18.75
CA SER A 501 70.52 -0.94 -17.40
C SER A 501 70.82 0.25 -16.47
N ARG A 502 70.30 0.20 -15.24
CA ARG A 502 71.08 0.63 -14.07
C ARG A 502 70.68 -0.15 -12.81
N TYR A 503 71.51 -1.15 -12.51
CA TYR A 503 71.66 -1.72 -11.18
C TYR A 503 72.13 -0.62 -10.21
N GLY A 504 71.54 -0.59 -9.01
CA GLY A 504 72.02 0.16 -7.85
C GLY A 504 71.70 -0.65 -6.61
N SER A 505 72.73 -1.28 -6.05
CA SER A 505 72.69 -2.08 -4.82
C SER A 505 73.09 -1.19 -3.65
N GLU A 506 72.30 -1.17 -2.58
CA GLU A 506 72.80 -0.89 -1.23
C GLU A 506 72.18 -1.87 -0.23
N ASN A 507 73.07 -2.52 0.52
CA ASN A 507 72.80 -3.52 1.55
C ASN A 507 72.43 -2.86 2.89
N GLY A 508 71.57 -3.53 3.66
CA GLY A 508 71.21 -3.14 5.03
C GLY A 508 70.51 -4.23 5.85
N SER A 509 71.18 -5.35 6.07
CA SER A 509 71.17 -6.23 7.27
C SER A 509 69.87 -6.72 7.95
N THR A 510 69.82 -8.05 8.09
CA THR A 510 69.34 -8.87 9.24
C THR A 510 67.85 -9.24 9.37
N LYS A 511 67.48 -10.49 9.03
CA LYS A 511 67.37 -11.66 9.94
C LYS A 511 66.61 -12.81 9.25
N LYS A 512 67.19 -14.01 9.34
CA LYS A 512 66.58 -15.29 8.97
C LYS A 512 65.29 -15.55 9.76
N ARG A 513 64.23 -16.02 9.07
CA ARG A 513 63.48 -17.22 9.50
C ARG A 513 62.70 -17.84 8.33
N SER A 514 63.00 -19.10 8.06
CA SER A 514 62.25 -19.96 7.14
C SER A 514 60.88 -20.30 7.69
N THR A 515 59.88 -20.43 6.81
CA THR A 515 58.96 -21.58 6.78
C THR A 515 58.11 -21.60 5.50
N ARG A 516 58.18 -22.74 4.80
CA ARG A 516 57.13 -23.42 4.02
C ARG A 516 56.59 -22.86 2.70
N ALA A 517 56.87 -23.64 1.66
CA ALA A 517 56.03 -23.87 0.50
C ALA A 517 54.63 -24.45 0.84
N ARG A 518 53.63 -23.99 0.07
CA ARG A 518 52.36 -24.62 -0.39
C ARG A 518 51.34 -23.50 -0.62
N ALA A 519 50.37 -23.54 -1.52
CA ALA A 519 50.06 -24.30 -2.73
C ALA A 519 48.69 -23.74 -3.20
N MET A 520 48.45 -23.77 -4.51
CA MET A 520 47.15 -23.98 -5.16
C MET A 520 45.95 -23.09 -4.75
N ARG A 521 45.52 -22.21 -5.65
CA ARG A 521 44.08 -21.92 -5.78
C ARG A 521 43.40 -23.14 -6.38
N GLY A 522 42.85 -23.98 -5.51
CA GLY A 522 41.86 -24.98 -5.87
C GLY A 522 40.46 -24.42 -5.64
N SER A 523 39.67 -24.38 -6.69
CA SER A 523 38.27 -24.84 -6.71
C SER A 523 37.69 -24.59 -8.11
N PHE A 524 37.58 -25.66 -8.91
CA PHE A 524 36.43 -25.99 -9.74
C PHE A 524 36.73 -27.33 -10.42
N ASP A 525 35.96 -28.34 -10.03
CA ASP A 525 36.14 -29.76 -10.34
C ASP A 525 36.19 -30.08 -11.84
N GLN A 526 37.15 -30.93 -12.19
CA GLN A 526 37.08 -31.80 -13.36
C GLN A 526 36.15 -32.97 -13.01
N SER A 527 35.04 -33.09 -13.74
CA SER A 527 34.23 -34.30 -13.79
C SER A 527 33.90 -34.60 -15.25
N ALA A 528 34.74 -35.39 -15.91
CA ALA A 528 34.38 -36.15 -17.10
C ALA A 528 35.35 -37.33 -17.19
N ALA A 529 34.93 -38.44 -16.58
CA ALA A 529 35.59 -39.74 -16.69
C ALA A 529 35.49 -40.24 -18.14
N ALA A 530 36.60 -40.83 -18.59
CA ALA A 530 36.73 -41.52 -19.86
C ALA A 530 35.85 -42.78 -19.88
N LEU A 531 35.07 -42.96 -20.95
CA LEU A 531 34.57 -44.27 -21.38
C LEU A 531 35.30 -44.63 -22.67
N ALA A 532 36.25 -45.55 -22.54
CA ALA A 532 36.88 -46.23 -23.65
C ALA A 532 36.12 -47.53 -23.95
N VAL A 533 35.79 -47.69 -25.23
CA VAL A 533 35.63 -48.91 -26.04
C VAL A 533 35.99 -50.23 -25.34
N ASN A 534 34.98 -51.07 -25.09
CA ASN A 534 34.74 -52.36 -25.74
C ASN A 534 33.38 -52.94 -25.31
#